data_AF-A0AAU4ZMD3-F1
#
_entry.id   AF-A0AAU4ZMD3-F1
#
_cell.length_a   1.000
_cell.length_b   1.000
_cell.length_c   1.000
_cell.angle_alpha   90.00
_cell.angle_beta   90.00
_cell.angle_gamma   90.00
#
_symmetry.space_group_name_H-M   'P 1'
#
loop_
_entity.id
_entity.type
_entity.pdbx_description
1 polymer ?
#
loop_
_entity_poly.entity_id
_entity_poly.type
_entity_poly.pdbx_seq_one_letter_code
_entity_poly.pdbx_strand_id
1 'polypeptide(L)'
;MMDVLIGVLGAVIAAAIGAWAVLRARRPRRADVEAVDATPLEIARQHERDAMQEFVRGHDEDARRLMTELQRARDQAARERATSQPPQPAPRAPARRALSPSGEGPRVEPIDVSVPDRPARWMDPPVVDLKLRNRGGESAVLKRMVVEVLWARRITAFSDLLPYADISGGVWLPPSATYVLELPEPEDADGTRITVGLSQVIGAGEADRFHVRLNTEIPPGDDYPHEAPGAISLYMLRLHVLYNADDRQVKFRPLAVACPGNLLPVPTKKAIRKRITEFQAKVDELRRRIDQEMATRGMEPSDWIANPPRTPGDLPADLDALSRGYRVNANFWDPKGAIRLFLDDAERICREISQLPLNLPDGLDQAVSVARTTLGELPALRRENS
;
A
#
# COMPACT_ATOMS: atom_id res chain seq x y z
N MET A 1 8.77 47.47 -22.49
CA MET A 1 7.86 47.05 -23.60
C MET A 1 7.99 45.55 -23.90
N MET A 2 9.18 44.94 -23.76
CA MET A 2 9.36 43.48 -23.91
C MET A 2 8.70 42.63 -22.79
N ASP A 3 8.69 43.08 -21.54
CA ASP A 3 8.13 42.28 -20.44
C ASP A 3 6.60 42.12 -20.51
N VAL A 4 5.91 43.10 -21.10
CA VAL A 4 4.45 43.03 -21.35
C VAL A 4 4.14 42.04 -22.48
N LEU A 5 5.02 41.93 -23.48
CA LEU A 5 4.88 40.95 -24.57
C LEU A 5 5.08 39.51 -24.09
N ILE A 6 5.98 39.27 -23.12
CA ILE A 6 6.20 37.94 -22.55
C ILE A 6 5.00 37.51 -21.69
N GLY A 7 4.42 38.42 -20.91
CA GLY A 7 3.23 38.14 -20.10
C GLY A 7 1.99 37.81 -20.92
N VAL A 8 1.77 38.53 -22.02
CA VAL A 8 0.63 38.29 -22.93
C VAL A 8 0.81 36.98 -23.71
N LEU A 9 2.03 36.67 -24.17
CA LEU A 9 2.30 35.43 -24.89
C LEU A 9 2.10 34.19 -23.99
N GLY A 10 2.49 34.26 -22.71
CA GLY A 10 2.28 33.20 -21.74
C GLY A 10 0.80 32.93 -21.45
N ALA A 11 -0.02 33.98 -21.35
CA ALA A 11 -1.47 33.85 -21.13
C ALA A 11 -2.18 33.22 -22.35
N VAL A 12 -1.75 33.55 -23.56
CA VAL A 12 -2.31 32.99 -24.80
C VAL A 12 -1.99 31.49 -24.93
N ILE A 13 -0.78 31.07 -24.57
CA ILE A 13 -0.38 29.66 -24.59
C ILE A 13 -1.17 28.86 -23.54
N ALA A 14 -1.33 29.38 -22.32
CA ALA A 14 -2.11 28.72 -21.27
C ALA A 14 -3.59 28.57 -21.66
N ALA A 15 -4.17 29.59 -22.29
CA ALA A 15 -5.55 29.53 -22.80
C ALA A 15 -5.70 28.51 -23.95
N ALA A 16 -4.72 28.42 -24.85
CA ALA A 16 -4.73 27.43 -25.93
C ALA A 16 -4.62 25.98 -25.42
N ILE A 17 -3.80 25.73 -24.39
CA ILE A 17 -3.69 24.42 -23.74
C ILE A 17 -4.98 24.05 -23.01
N GLY A 18 -5.58 25.00 -22.29
CA GLY A 18 -6.87 24.80 -21.63
C GLY A 18 -8.00 24.49 -22.62
N ALA A 19 -8.07 25.23 -23.73
CA ALA A 19 -9.05 24.98 -24.79
C ALA A 19 -8.85 23.63 -25.48
N TRP A 20 -7.60 23.21 -25.71
CA TRP A 20 -7.28 21.90 -26.30
C TRP A 20 -7.67 20.73 -25.38
N ALA A 21 -7.45 20.86 -24.06
CA ALA A 21 -7.87 19.85 -23.08
C ALA A 21 -9.40 19.70 -23.02
N VAL A 22 -10.13 20.81 -23.07
CA VAL A 22 -11.61 20.81 -23.10
C VAL A 22 -12.16 20.26 -24.41
N LEU A 23 -11.51 20.55 -25.55
CA LEU A 23 -11.90 19.99 -26.85
C LEU A 23 -11.60 18.48 -26.96
N ARG A 24 -10.56 17.98 -26.29
CA ARG A 24 -10.25 16.55 -26.24
C ARG A 24 -11.21 15.77 -25.34
N ALA A 25 -11.75 16.40 -24.29
CA ALA A 25 -12.78 15.81 -23.45
C ALA A 25 -14.18 15.75 -24.11
N ARG A 26 -14.39 16.49 -25.21
CA ARG A 26 -15.68 16.58 -25.92
C ARG A 26 -15.80 15.68 -27.17
N ARG A 27 -14.82 14.84 -27.48
CA ARG A 27 -14.96 13.84 -28.55
C ARG A 27 -15.37 12.49 -27.97
N PRO A 28 -16.66 12.08 -28.10
CA PRO A 28 -17.05 10.72 -27.77
C PRO A 28 -16.38 9.77 -28.77
N ARG A 29 -15.46 8.94 -28.30
CA ARG A 29 -15.12 7.71 -29.02
C ARG A 29 -16.28 6.75 -28.76
N ARG A 30 -17.07 6.49 -29.80
CA ARG A 30 -17.99 5.35 -29.84
C ARG A 30 -17.14 4.09 -29.58
N ALA A 31 -17.31 3.52 -28.40
CA ALA A 31 -17.18 2.09 -28.22
C ALA A 31 -18.60 1.57 -28.41
N ASP A 32 -18.82 0.78 -29.45
CA ASP A 32 -20.02 -0.04 -29.57
C ASP A 32 -19.98 -1.05 -28.42
N VAL A 33 -20.75 -0.78 -27.38
CA VAL A 33 -21.08 -1.75 -26.34
C VAL A 33 -22.58 -1.95 -26.44
N GLU A 34 -22.97 -3.10 -26.95
CA GLU A 34 -24.33 -3.60 -26.90
C GLU A 34 -24.79 -3.63 -25.43
N ALA A 35 -25.87 -2.93 -25.14
CA ALA A 35 -26.58 -3.09 -23.88
C ALA A 35 -27.35 -4.41 -23.95
N VAL A 36 -26.88 -5.42 -23.21
CA VAL A 36 -27.63 -6.65 -22.96
C VAL A 36 -28.58 -6.40 -21.79
N ASP A 37 -29.84 -6.76 -22.01
CA ASP A 37 -30.97 -6.58 -21.10
C ASP A 37 -30.65 -6.95 -19.64
N ALA A 38 -31.12 -6.09 -18.73
CA ALA A 38 -31.00 -6.27 -17.29
C ALA A 38 -31.72 -7.54 -16.85
N THR A 39 -30.93 -8.57 -16.53
CA THR A 39 -31.40 -9.80 -15.91
C THR A 39 -31.57 -9.58 -14.41
N PRO A 40 -32.63 -10.12 -13.79
CA PRO A 40 -32.83 -10.06 -12.34
C PRO A 40 -31.59 -10.53 -11.57
N LEU A 41 -31.29 -9.86 -10.45
CA LEU A 41 -30.04 -9.95 -9.66
C LEU A 41 -29.62 -11.39 -9.29
N GLU A 42 -30.54 -12.35 -9.26
CA GLU A 42 -30.26 -13.77 -9.00
C GLU A 42 -29.65 -14.50 -10.21
N ILE A 43 -30.03 -14.12 -11.44
CA ILE A 43 -29.47 -14.70 -12.68
C ILE A 43 -28.06 -14.15 -12.93
N ALA A 44 -27.81 -12.89 -12.58
CA ALA A 44 -26.48 -12.27 -12.67
C ALA A 44 -25.45 -12.97 -11.76
N ARG A 45 -25.85 -13.33 -10.53
CA ARG A 45 -25.00 -14.09 -9.58
C ARG A 45 -24.72 -15.52 -10.04
N GLN A 46 -25.66 -16.15 -10.73
CA GLN A 46 -25.48 -17.49 -11.29
C GLN A 46 -24.52 -17.44 -12.51
N HIS A 47 -24.70 -16.47 -13.40
CA HIS A 47 -23.80 -16.24 -14.54
C HIS A 47 -22.38 -15.85 -14.11
N GLU A 48 -22.21 -15.09 -13.01
CA GLU A 48 -20.89 -14.79 -12.44
C GLU A 48 -20.21 -16.06 -11.92
N ARG A 49 -20.94 -16.98 -11.28
CA ARG A 49 -20.39 -18.26 -10.82
C ARG A 49 -19.99 -19.17 -11.98
N ASP A 50 -20.83 -19.25 -13.01
CA ASP A 50 -20.56 -20.08 -14.18
C ASP A 50 -19.40 -19.50 -15.01
N ALA A 51 -19.33 -18.17 -15.17
CA ALA A 51 -18.21 -17.49 -15.82
C ALA A 51 -16.90 -17.63 -15.02
N MET A 52 -16.96 -17.59 -13.69
CA MET A 52 -15.80 -17.84 -12.83
C MET A 52 -15.31 -19.29 -12.95
N GLN A 53 -16.23 -20.27 -13.02
CA GLN A 53 -15.85 -21.68 -13.24
C GLN A 53 -15.26 -21.92 -14.64
N GLU A 54 -15.77 -21.24 -15.66
CA GLU A 54 -15.25 -21.34 -17.02
C GLU A 54 -13.88 -20.64 -17.15
N PHE A 55 -13.69 -19.51 -16.46
CA PHE A 55 -12.41 -18.81 -16.37
C PHE A 55 -11.34 -19.65 -15.64
N VAL A 56 -11.69 -20.30 -14.53
CA VAL A 56 -10.79 -21.20 -13.79
C VAL A 56 -10.43 -22.42 -14.65
N ARG A 57 -11.38 -22.98 -15.41
CA ARG A 57 -11.10 -24.07 -16.36
C ARG A 57 -10.18 -23.63 -17.49
N GLY A 58 -10.38 -22.44 -18.05
CA GLY A 58 -9.51 -21.89 -19.10
C GLY A 58 -8.08 -21.70 -18.61
N HIS A 59 -7.91 -21.16 -17.41
CA HIS A 59 -6.58 -20.98 -16.80
C HIS A 59 -5.85 -22.31 -16.53
N ASP A 60 -6.57 -23.35 -16.11
CA ASP A 60 -6.00 -24.69 -15.91
C ASP A 60 -5.59 -25.35 -17.23
N GLU A 61 -6.35 -25.14 -18.31
CA GLU A 61 -5.99 -25.64 -19.64
C GLU A 61 -4.78 -24.91 -20.23
N ASP A 62 -4.71 -23.58 -20.07
CA ASP A 62 -3.58 -22.77 -20.51
C ASP A 62 -2.31 -23.09 -19.71
N ALA A 63 -2.42 -23.31 -18.40
CA ALA A 63 -1.30 -23.77 -17.58
C ALA A 63 -0.78 -25.14 -18.03
N ARG A 64 -1.67 -26.08 -18.38
CA ARG A 64 -1.28 -27.39 -18.92
C ARG A 64 -0.63 -27.29 -20.30
N ARG A 65 -1.12 -26.40 -21.17
CA ARG A 65 -0.51 -26.14 -22.49
C ARG A 65 0.90 -25.56 -22.32
N LEU A 66 1.06 -24.57 -21.45
CA LEU A 66 2.36 -23.93 -21.19
C LEU A 66 3.38 -24.92 -20.61
N MET A 67 2.96 -25.79 -19.69
CA MET A 67 3.81 -26.86 -19.15
C MET A 67 4.23 -27.88 -20.22
N THR A 68 3.33 -28.20 -21.15
CA THR A 68 3.64 -29.12 -22.26
C THR A 68 4.62 -28.50 -23.24
N GLU A 69 4.49 -27.20 -23.53
CA GLU A 69 5.43 -26.46 -24.39
C GLU A 69 6.82 -26.33 -23.75
N LEU A 70 6.88 -26.03 -22.45
CA LEU A 70 8.14 -25.98 -21.70
C LEU A 70 8.86 -27.34 -21.69
N GLN A 71 8.12 -28.43 -21.54
CA GLN A 71 8.68 -29.78 -21.59
C GLN A 71 9.27 -30.08 -22.97
N ARG A 72 8.55 -29.74 -24.05
CA ARG A 72 9.03 -29.91 -25.44
C ARG A 72 10.27 -29.07 -25.74
N ALA A 73 10.29 -27.82 -25.28
CA ALA A 73 11.46 -26.94 -25.45
C ALA A 73 12.69 -27.50 -24.71
N ARG A 74 12.48 -28.09 -23.53
CA ARG A 74 13.56 -28.73 -22.75
C ARG A 74 14.10 -29.99 -23.42
N ASP A 75 13.22 -30.82 -23.98
CA ASP A 75 13.62 -32.02 -24.72
C ASP A 75 14.34 -31.68 -26.02
N GLN A 76 13.92 -30.62 -26.70
CA GLN A 76 14.59 -30.12 -27.90
C GLN A 76 16.00 -29.59 -27.57
N ALA A 77 16.14 -28.78 -26.51
CA ALA A 77 17.43 -28.29 -26.06
C ALA A 77 18.38 -29.43 -25.63
N ALA A 78 17.85 -30.51 -25.04
CA ALA A 78 18.63 -31.69 -24.69
C ALA A 78 19.13 -32.44 -25.94
N ARG A 79 18.30 -32.56 -26.98
CA ARG A 79 18.69 -33.18 -28.25
C ARG A 79 19.73 -32.36 -29.00
N GLU A 80 19.55 -31.04 -29.06
CA GLU A 80 20.51 -30.13 -29.68
C GLU A 80 21.88 -30.21 -28.99
N ARG A 81 21.93 -30.30 -27.66
CA ARG A 81 23.17 -30.53 -26.91
C ARG A 81 23.83 -31.88 -27.19
N ALA A 82 23.03 -32.93 -27.42
CA ALA A 82 23.57 -34.25 -27.78
C ALA A 82 24.15 -34.28 -29.21
N THR A 83 23.63 -33.47 -30.12
CA THR A 83 24.10 -33.40 -31.52
C THR A 83 25.21 -32.37 -31.76
N SER A 84 25.40 -31.41 -30.86
CA SER A 84 26.36 -30.30 -31.03
C SER A 84 27.65 -30.45 -30.21
N GLN A 85 28.01 -31.66 -29.78
CA GLN A 85 29.26 -31.92 -29.06
C GLN A 85 30.36 -32.37 -30.05
N PRO A 86 31.21 -31.47 -30.59
CA PRO A 86 32.39 -31.88 -31.35
C PRO A 86 33.43 -32.53 -30.43
N PRO A 87 34.28 -33.44 -30.96
CA PRO A 87 35.34 -34.07 -30.18
C PRO A 87 36.29 -33.03 -29.59
N GLN A 88 36.52 -33.11 -28.28
CA GLN A 88 37.41 -32.24 -27.51
C GLN A 88 38.82 -32.19 -28.14
N PRO A 89 39.33 -31.00 -28.53
CA PRO A 89 40.76 -30.85 -28.76
C PRO A 89 41.50 -30.71 -27.42
N ALA A 90 42.70 -31.27 -27.37
CA ALA A 90 43.60 -31.29 -26.22
C ALA A 90 43.86 -29.87 -25.64
N PRO A 91 44.11 -29.77 -24.31
CA PRO A 91 44.12 -28.49 -23.62
C PRO A 91 45.36 -27.66 -24.02
N ARG A 92 45.13 -26.52 -24.67
CA ARG A 92 46.11 -25.45 -24.79
C ARG A 92 46.05 -24.54 -23.56
N ALA A 93 47.23 -24.18 -23.07
CA ALA A 93 47.46 -23.37 -21.87
C ALA A 93 46.62 -22.08 -21.84
N PRO A 94 46.10 -21.67 -20.67
CA PRO A 94 45.30 -20.45 -20.55
C PRO A 94 46.18 -19.21 -20.65
N ALA A 95 45.74 -18.28 -21.50
CA ALA A 95 46.22 -16.90 -21.52
C ALA A 95 45.94 -16.22 -20.17
N ARG A 96 46.97 -15.56 -19.62
CA ARG A 96 46.91 -14.75 -18.40
C ARG A 96 45.83 -13.66 -18.53
N ARG A 97 44.64 -13.93 -17.97
CA ARG A 97 43.73 -12.89 -17.47
C ARG A 97 44.18 -12.49 -16.07
N ALA A 98 44.13 -11.19 -15.81
CA ALA A 98 44.60 -10.57 -14.57
C ALA A 98 44.03 -11.28 -13.33
N LEU A 99 44.91 -11.98 -12.63
CA LEU A 99 44.71 -12.46 -11.27
C LEU A 99 44.55 -11.22 -10.37
N SER A 100 43.33 -10.94 -9.93
CA SER A 100 43.14 -10.27 -8.65
C SER A 100 43.24 -11.32 -7.55
N PRO A 101 44.04 -11.09 -6.50
CA PRO A 101 44.43 -12.12 -5.54
C PRO A 101 43.41 -12.18 -4.40
N SER A 102 42.60 -13.22 -4.38
CA SER A 102 42.32 -13.98 -3.16
C SER A 102 41.55 -15.23 -3.57
N GLY A 103 42.03 -16.41 -3.18
CA GLY A 103 41.24 -17.64 -3.22
C GLY A 103 40.11 -17.64 -2.19
N GLU A 104 39.55 -16.45 -1.89
CA GLU A 104 38.43 -16.29 -0.98
C GLU A 104 37.16 -16.53 -1.77
N GLY A 105 36.46 -17.61 -1.41
CA GLY A 105 35.15 -17.93 -1.94
C GLY A 105 34.13 -16.78 -1.73
N PRO A 106 32.90 -16.94 -2.24
CA PRO A 106 31.89 -15.89 -2.30
C PRO A 106 31.63 -15.25 -0.93
N ARG A 107 31.66 -13.92 -0.85
CA ARG A 107 31.53 -13.18 0.41
C ARG A 107 30.47 -12.11 0.26
N VAL A 108 29.25 -12.47 0.63
CA VAL A 108 28.11 -11.55 0.55
C VAL A 108 28.00 -10.75 1.84
N GLU A 109 27.73 -9.46 1.71
CA GLU A 109 27.51 -8.54 2.81
C GLU A 109 26.28 -7.64 2.53
N PRO A 110 25.61 -7.14 3.60
CA PRO A 110 24.53 -6.19 3.42
C PRO A 110 25.10 -4.82 3.11
N ILE A 111 24.57 -4.18 2.06
CA ILE A 111 24.81 -2.76 1.81
C ILE A 111 23.73 -1.94 2.49
N ASP A 112 22.48 -2.29 2.23
CA ASP A 112 21.33 -1.51 2.68
C ASP A 112 20.10 -2.40 2.88
N VAL A 113 19.27 -1.98 3.82
CA VAL A 113 17.91 -2.48 4.01
C VAL A 113 17.03 -1.29 4.35
N SER A 114 16.00 -1.08 3.56
CA SER A 114 15.07 0.01 3.76
C SER A 114 13.64 -0.44 3.49
N VAL A 115 12.69 0.27 4.09
CA VAL A 115 11.30 0.21 3.68
C VAL A 115 10.96 1.64 3.28
N PRO A 116 10.59 1.89 2.02
CA PRO A 116 10.31 3.24 1.55
C PRO A 116 9.28 3.93 2.44
N ASP A 117 9.51 5.21 2.75
CA ASP A 117 8.65 6.03 3.63
C ASP A 117 7.24 6.25 3.06
N ARG A 118 7.01 5.92 1.79
CA ARG A 118 5.69 5.99 1.16
C ARG A 118 5.42 4.78 0.29
N PRO A 119 4.47 3.93 0.68
CA PRO A 119 3.70 3.21 -0.33
C PRO A 119 2.92 4.22 -1.18
N ALA A 120 2.62 3.83 -2.42
CA ALA A 120 1.83 4.66 -3.31
C ALA A 120 0.42 4.92 -2.76
N ARG A 121 -0.09 4.03 -1.89
CA ARG A 121 -1.41 4.11 -1.26
C ARG A 121 -1.38 3.59 0.17
N TRP A 122 -2.31 4.08 0.99
CA TRP A 122 -2.37 3.80 2.43
C TRP A 122 -2.65 2.33 2.78
N MET A 123 -3.28 1.56 1.87
CA MET A 123 -3.54 0.12 2.01
C MET A 123 -2.46 -0.77 1.38
N ASP A 124 -1.47 -0.20 0.69
CA ASP A 124 -0.47 -1.05 0.05
C ASP A 124 0.39 -1.74 1.12
N PRO A 125 0.61 -3.07 0.98
CA PRO A 125 1.55 -3.78 1.83
C PRO A 125 2.94 -3.16 1.69
N PRO A 126 3.68 -3.01 2.79
CA PRO A 126 5.02 -2.44 2.74
C PRO A 126 5.97 -3.35 1.95
N VAL A 127 6.90 -2.72 1.24
CA VAL A 127 7.90 -3.41 0.42
C VAL A 127 9.27 -3.16 1.04
N VAL A 128 9.91 -4.22 1.53
CA VAL A 128 11.29 -4.18 2.00
C VAL A 128 12.21 -4.24 0.79
N ASP A 129 13.09 -3.26 0.70
CA ASP A 129 14.15 -3.20 -0.28
C ASP A 129 15.47 -3.68 0.33
N LEU A 130 16.07 -4.68 -0.32
CA LEU A 130 17.30 -5.33 0.13
C LEU A 130 18.39 -5.14 -0.91
N LYS A 131 19.53 -4.60 -0.47
CA LYS A 131 20.73 -4.43 -1.29
C LYS A 131 21.90 -5.19 -0.70
N LEU A 132 22.45 -6.10 -1.50
CA LEU A 132 23.56 -6.98 -1.12
C LEU A 132 24.73 -6.78 -2.08
N ARG A 133 25.97 -6.99 -1.58
CA ARG A 133 27.18 -7.00 -2.40
C ARG A 133 27.94 -8.28 -2.18
N ASN A 134 28.45 -8.87 -3.26
CA ASN A 134 29.41 -9.96 -3.20
C ASN A 134 30.83 -9.41 -3.38
N ARG A 135 31.63 -9.47 -2.32
CA ARG A 135 33.06 -9.08 -2.35
C ARG A 135 34.00 -10.25 -2.69
N GLY A 136 33.48 -11.47 -2.78
CA GLY A 136 34.28 -12.66 -3.06
C GLY A 136 34.65 -12.81 -4.54
N GLY A 137 35.55 -13.74 -4.82
CA GLY A 137 36.03 -14.03 -6.18
C GLY A 137 35.10 -14.89 -7.04
N GLU A 138 34.05 -15.46 -6.45
CA GLU A 138 33.08 -16.34 -7.11
C GLU A 138 31.65 -15.83 -6.92
N SER A 139 30.72 -16.25 -7.80
CA SER A 139 29.30 -15.90 -7.68
C SER A 139 28.65 -16.47 -6.43
N ALA A 140 27.69 -15.76 -5.87
CA ALA A 140 26.88 -16.20 -4.74
C ALA A 140 25.44 -16.48 -5.19
N VAL A 141 24.88 -17.63 -4.80
CA VAL A 141 23.49 -18.01 -5.05
C VAL A 141 22.72 -17.85 -3.74
N LEU A 142 21.80 -16.89 -3.68
CA LEU A 142 20.91 -16.68 -2.54
C LEU A 142 19.78 -17.70 -2.62
N LYS A 143 19.68 -18.59 -1.63
CA LYS A 143 18.76 -19.74 -1.66
C LYS A 143 17.45 -19.47 -0.91
N ARG A 144 17.56 -18.79 0.24
CA ARG A 144 16.42 -18.52 1.11
C ARG A 144 16.67 -17.33 2.01
N MET A 145 15.59 -16.69 2.42
CA MET A 145 15.56 -15.70 3.48
C MET A 145 14.80 -16.26 4.67
N VAL A 146 15.35 -16.13 5.86
CA VAL A 146 14.66 -16.38 7.12
C VAL A 146 14.37 -15.03 7.77
N VAL A 147 13.10 -14.75 8.02
CA VAL A 147 12.64 -13.55 8.73
C VAL A 147 12.22 -13.99 10.13
N GLU A 148 12.94 -13.48 11.12
CA GLU A 148 12.60 -13.64 12.54
C GLU A 148 11.76 -12.44 12.99
N VAL A 149 10.57 -12.69 13.50
CA VAL A 149 9.74 -11.67 14.12
C VAL A 149 10.19 -11.54 15.58
N LEU A 150 10.86 -10.43 15.92
CA LEU A 150 11.33 -10.18 17.28
C LEU A 150 10.18 -9.82 18.21
N TRP A 151 9.22 -9.06 17.70
CA TRP A 151 7.91 -8.82 18.31
C TRP A 151 6.95 -8.24 17.27
N ALA A 152 5.66 -8.33 17.53
CA ALA A 152 4.60 -7.69 16.78
C ALA A 152 3.52 -7.12 17.71
N ARG A 153 2.87 -6.05 17.29
CA ARG A 153 1.77 -5.44 18.03
C ARG A 153 0.72 -4.88 17.10
N ARG A 154 -0.55 -5.07 17.48
CA ARG A 154 -1.67 -4.37 16.88
C ARG A 154 -1.80 -3.00 17.54
N ILE A 155 -1.71 -1.95 16.74
CA ILE A 155 -1.91 -0.56 17.14
C ILE A 155 -3.24 -0.12 16.55
N THR A 156 -4.05 0.58 17.34
CA THR A 156 -5.29 1.17 16.88
C THR A 156 -5.02 2.05 15.65
N ALA A 157 -5.79 1.90 14.58
CA ALA A 157 -5.71 2.80 13.45
C ALA A 157 -6.29 4.18 13.80
N PHE A 158 -5.67 5.24 13.28
CA PHE A 158 -6.18 6.59 13.48
C PHE A 158 -7.39 6.82 12.57
N SER A 159 -8.58 6.83 13.16
CA SER A 159 -9.85 7.00 12.45
C SER A 159 -9.84 8.23 11.56
N ASP A 160 -10.36 8.08 10.34
CA ASP A 160 -10.51 9.25 9.47
C ASP A 160 -11.66 10.14 9.95
N LEU A 161 -11.38 11.42 10.15
CA LEU A 161 -12.35 12.42 10.56
C LEU A 161 -12.96 13.07 9.31
N LEU A 162 -13.89 12.34 8.67
CA LEU A 162 -14.66 12.80 7.50
C LEU A 162 -16.18 12.69 7.76
N PRO A 163 -16.98 13.64 7.23
CA PRO A 163 -18.44 13.60 7.34
C PRO A 163 -19.12 12.64 6.35
N TYR A 164 -18.34 11.93 5.53
CA TYR A 164 -18.84 10.99 4.53
C TYR A 164 -17.81 9.89 4.26
N ALA A 165 -18.28 8.73 3.82
CA ALA A 165 -17.48 7.66 3.27
C ALA A 165 -17.45 7.77 1.74
N ASP A 166 -16.27 7.65 1.14
CA ASP A 166 -16.12 7.57 -0.31
C ASP A 166 -16.54 6.16 -0.78
N ILE A 167 -17.50 6.09 -1.69
CA ILE A 167 -18.01 4.83 -2.25
C ILE A 167 -17.50 4.60 -3.68
N SER A 168 -16.57 5.43 -4.16
CA SER A 168 -15.92 5.20 -5.45
C SER A 168 -14.97 4.00 -5.34
N GLY A 169 -15.54 2.81 -5.55
CA GLY A 169 -14.83 1.54 -5.55
C GLY A 169 -13.81 1.48 -6.68
N GLY A 170 -12.57 1.86 -6.37
CA GLY A 170 -11.43 1.48 -7.19
C GLY A 170 -11.14 -0.01 -6.99
N VAL A 171 -11.01 -0.78 -8.08
CA VAL A 171 -10.35 -2.09 -8.03
C VAL A 171 -8.86 -1.82 -8.02
N TRP A 172 -8.17 -2.24 -6.95
CA TRP A 172 -6.77 -1.87 -6.70
C TRP A 172 -5.84 -3.06 -6.98
N LEU A 173 -4.94 -2.88 -7.94
CA LEU A 173 -3.85 -3.85 -8.18
C LEU A 173 -2.72 -3.62 -7.16
N PRO A 174 -2.22 -4.67 -6.48
CA PRO A 174 -1.13 -4.53 -5.53
C PRO A 174 0.18 -4.13 -6.22
N PRO A 175 1.10 -3.44 -5.52
CA PRO A 175 2.42 -3.13 -6.05
C PRO A 175 3.20 -4.42 -6.36
N SER A 176 3.95 -4.43 -7.47
CA SER A 176 4.79 -5.57 -7.85
C SER A 176 6.03 -5.67 -6.95
N ALA A 177 6.41 -6.90 -6.59
CA ALA A 177 7.63 -7.20 -5.84
C ALA A 177 8.27 -8.51 -6.34
N THR A 178 9.57 -8.69 -6.09
CA THR A 178 10.32 -9.89 -6.51
C THR A 178 9.88 -11.11 -5.72
N TYR A 179 9.63 -10.92 -4.43
CA TYR A 179 9.17 -11.97 -3.51
C TYR A 179 8.03 -11.47 -2.65
N VAL A 180 7.27 -12.42 -2.09
CA VAL A 180 6.17 -12.16 -1.15
C VAL A 180 6.46 -12.90 0.14
N LEU A 181 6.24 -12.24 1.26
CA LEU A 181 6.31 -12.81 2.60
C LEU A 181 4.98 -12.54 3.30
N GLU A 182 4.33 -13.61 3.75
CA GLU A 182 3.13 -13.56 4.57
C GLU A 182 3.55 -13.47 6.04
N LEU A 183 3.17 -12.37 6.69
CA LEU A 183 3.33 -12.16 8.14
C LEU A 183 2.10 -12.74 8.87
N PRO A 184 2.30 -13.52 9.94
CA PRO A 184 1.23 -13.98 10.80
C PRO A 184 0.58 -12.81 11.53
N GLU A 185 -0.63 -13.01 12.05
CA GLU A 185 -1.28 -12.01 12.91
C GLU A 185 -0.39 -11.58 14.08
N PRO A 186 -0.37 -10.30 14.47
CA PRO A 186 0.52 -9.80 15.53
C PRO A 186 0.44 -10.58 16.85
N GLU A 187 -0.74 -11.10 17.18
CA GLU A 187 -1.04 -11.86 18.40
C GLU A 187 -0.27 -13.19 18.47
N ASP A 188 0.04 -13.79 17.31
CA ASP A 188 0.72 -15.07 17.17
C ASP A 188 2.13 -14.94 16.58
N ALA A 189 2.55 -13.71 16.25
CA ALA A 189 3.77 -13.47 15.49
C ALA A 189 5.07 -13.47 16.33
N ASP A 190 4.99 -13.22 17.64
CA ASP A 190 6.17 -13.06 18.50
C ASP A 190 7.10 -14.29 18.47
N GLY A 191 8.36 -14.07 18.09
CA GLY A 191 9.39 -15.12 18.02
C GLY A 191 9.26 -16.06 16.81
N THR A 192 8.26 -15.86 15.94
CA THR A 192 8.07 -16.70 14.75
C THR A 192 9.19 -16.54 13.74
N ARG A 193 9.42 -17.59 12.95
CA ARG A 193 10.39 -17.59 11.86
C ARG A 193 9.72 -18.00 10.57
N ILE A 194 9.78 -17.12 9.59
CA ILE A 194 9.17 -17.29 8.27
C ILE A 194 10.30 -17.51 7.27
N THR A 195 10.18 -18.51 6.40
CA THR A 195 11.20 -18.80 5.38
C THR A 195 10.65 -18.53 3.99
N VAL A 196 11.38 -17.75 3.20
CA VAL A 196 11.06 -17.43 1.80
C VAL A 196 12.14 -18.03 0.92
N GLY A 197 11.76 -18.81 -0.09
CA GLY A 197 12.68 -19.28 -1.11
C GLY A 197 13.18 -18.11 -1.98
N LEU A 198 14.49 -18.03 -2.18
CA LEU A 198 15.10 -17.03 -3.07
C LEU A 198 15.74 -17.74 -4.26
N SER A 199 15.79 -17.05 -5.39
CA SER A 199 16.41 -17.54 -6.63
C SER A 199 17.27 -16.45 -7.26
N GLN A 200 18.06 -15.74 -6.45
CA GLN A 200 18.90 -14.62 -6.87
C GLN A 200 20.36 -15.04 -6.98
N VAL A 201 21.07 -14.55 -8.00
CA VAL A 201 22.51 -14.78 -8.18
C VAL A 201 23.23 -13.43 -8.22
N ILE A 202 24.26 -13.27 -7.40
CA ILE A 202 25.11 -12.07 -7.39
C ILE A 202 26.50 -12.47 -7.90
N GLY A 203 26.93 -11.89 -9.02
CA GLY A 203 28.25 -12.16 -9.59
C GLY A 203 29.40 -11.71 -8.67
N ALA A 204 30.61 -12.16 -8.99
CA ALA A 204 31.81 -11.79 -8.24
C ALA A 204 32.07 -10.27 -8.35
N GLY A 205 32.23 -9.59 -7.21
CA GLY A 205 32.44 -8.14 -7.15
C GLY A 205 31.18 -7.29 -7.36
N GLU A 206 30.05 -7.91 -7.73
CA GLU A 206 28.80 -7.24 -8.08
C GLU A 206 27.93 -6.95 -6.85
N ALA A 207 26.94 -6.09 -7.06
CA ALA A 207 25.87 -5.81 -6.11
C ALA A 207 24.52 -5.96 -6.80
N ASP A 208 23.53 -6.39 -6.04
CA ASP A 208 22.19 -6.63 -6.55
C ASP A 208 21.13 -6.15 -5.55
N ARG A 209 19.92 -5.92 -6.05
CA ARG A 209 18.79 -5.34 -5.32
C ARG A 209 17.52 -6.12 -5.64
N PHE A 210 16.76 -6.46 -4.61
CA PHE A 210 15.46 -7.11 -4.78
C PHE A 210 14.46 -6.65 -3.72
N HIS A 211 13.18 -6.82 -4.04
CA HIS A 211 12.08 -6.32 -3.24
C HIS A 211 11.27 -7.47 -2.65
N VAL A 212 10.95 -7.37 -1.36
CA VAL A 212 10.09 -8.31 -0.65
C VAL A 212 8.85 -7.58 -0.17
N ARG A 213 7.68 -7.96 -0.70
CA ARG A 213 6.39 -7.45 -0.23
C ARG A 213 5.99 -8.19 1.04
N LEU A 214 5.67 -7.43 2.09
CA LEU A 214 5.19 -7.95 3.35
C LEU A 214 3.66 -7.90 3.34
N ASN A 215 3.03 -9.03 3.08
CA ASN A 215 1.61 -9.16 3.24
C ASN A 215 1.30 -9.52 4.70
N THR A 216 0.22 -8.99 5.22
CA THR A 216 -0.46 -9.56 6.38
C THR A 216 -1.71 -10.21 5.85
N GLU A 217 -2.17 -11.32 6.45
CA GLU A 217 -3.56 -11.74 6.29
C GLU A 217 -4.43 -10.58 6.79
N ILE A 218 -4.88 -9.72 5.88
CA ILE A 218 -6.09 -8.94 6.11
C ILE A 218 -7.17 -9.93 5.70
N PRO A 219 -7.82 -10.64 6.63
CA PRO A 219 -8.79 -11.65 6.26
C PRO A 219 -9.81 -11.03 5.31
N PRO A 220 -10.04 -11.62 4.13
CA PRO A 220 -11.14 -11.21 3.27
C PRO A 220 -12.43 -11.63 3.97
N GLY A 221 -12.97 -10.74 4.79
CA GLY A 221 -14.28 -10.91 5.42
C GLY A 221 -15.31 -10.10 4.65
N ASP A 222 -16.35 -10.76 4.16
CA ASP A 222 -17.50 -10.17 3.46
C ASP A 222 -18.28 -9.12 4.29
N ASP A 223 -17.97 -8.97 5.58
CA ASP A 223 -18.59 -8.03 6.52
C ASP A 223 -17.66 -6.91 7.01
N TYR A 224 -16.43 -6.80 6.46
CA TYR A 224 -15.63 -5.60 6.69
C TYR A 224 -16.04 -4.54 5.67
N PRO A 225 -16.88 -3.55 6.03
CA PRO A 225 -17.06 -2.42 5.15
C PRO A 225 -15.67 -1.86 4.90
N HIS A 226 -15.34 -1.57 3.64
CA HIS A 226 -14.14 -0.85 3.22
C HIS A 226 -14.00 0.56 3.88
N GLU A 227 -14.80 0.84 4.92
CA GLU A 227 -14.96 2.09 5.65
C GLU A 227 -14.29 2.08 7.04
N ALA A 228 -13.70 0.98 7.52
CA ALA A 228 -12.93 1.00 8.78
C ALA A 228 -11.62 0.18 8.72
N PRO A 229 -10.51 0.75 8.23
CA PRO A 229 -9.19 0.22 8.56
C PRO A 229 -8.96 0.40 10.05
N GLY A 230 -9.11 -0.67 10.84
CA GLY A 230 -9.20 -0.55 12.29
C GLY A 230 -7.88 -0.69 13.05
N ALA A 231 -6.87 -1.30 12.44
CA ALA A 231 -5.59 -1.52 13.11
C ALA A 231 -4.39 -1.50 12.17
N ILE A 232 -3.30 -0.91 12.65
CA ILE A 232 -1.98 -0.97 12.06
C ILE A 232 -1.20 -2.03 12.83
N SER A 233 -0.72 -3.03 12.12
CA SER A 233 0.16 -4.05 12.69
C SER A 233 1.61 -3.57 12.61
N LEU A 234 2.26 -3.40 13.76
CA LEU A 234 3.66 -3.02 13.85
C LEU A 234 4.51 -4.26 14.13
N TYR A 235 5.46 -4.56 13.24
CA TYR A 235 6.38 -5.68 13.38
C TYR A 235 7.81 -5.18 13.56
N MET A 236 8.57 -5.88 14.41
CA MET A 236 10.01 -5.80 14.48
C MET A 236 10.62 -7.05 13.85
N LEU A 237 11.28 -6.88 12.71
CA LEU A 237 11.78 -7.99 11.90
C LEU A 237 13.30 -8.03 11.92
N ARG A 238 13.87 -9.24 11.94
CA ARG A 238 15.28 -9.49 11.67
C ARG A 238 15.41 -10.41 10.47
N LEU A 239 16.08 -9.93 9.44
CA LEU A 239 16.22 -10.64 8.17
C LEU A 239 17.59 -11.34 8.10
N HIS A 240 17.54 -12.57 7.62
CA HIS A 240 18.70 -13.41 7.40
C HIS A 240 18.67 -14.01 6.00
N VAL A 241 19.66 -13.69 5.16
CA VAL A 241 19.77 -14.29 3.82
C VAL A 241 20.81 -15.41 3.86
N LEU A 242 20.40 -16.62 3.49
CA LEU A 242 21.29 -17.77 3.37
C LEU A 242 21.68 -17.99 1.91
N TYR A 243 22.98 -18.21 1.68
CA TYR A 243 23.54 -18.36 0.35
C TYR A 243 24.50 -19.55 0.24
N ASN A 244 24.57 -20.11 -0.97
CA ASN A 244 25.37 -21.27 -1.38
C ASN A 244 25.11 -22.56 -0.59
N ALA A 245 25.74 -23.67 -0.99
CA ALA A 245 25.52 -24.99 -0.40
C ALA A 245 25.70 -25.01 1.12
N ASP A 246 26.72 -24.29 1.62
CA ASP A 246 27.12 -24.29 3.03
C ASP A 246 26.24 -23.41 3.94
N ASP A 247 25.15 -22.83 3.43
CA ASP A 247 24.19 -22.03 4.21
C ASP A 247 24.85 -20.84 4.93
N ARG A 248 25.85 -20.23 4.29
CA ARG A 248 26.47 -18.99 4.79
C ARG A 248 25.39 -17.91 4.92
N GLN A 249 25.45 -17.16 6.01
CA GLN A 249 24.38 -16.26 6.41
C GLN A 249 24.82 -14.80 6.37
N VAL A 250 24.00 -13.96 5.76
CA VAL A 250 24.06 -12.51 5.87
C VAL A 250 22.96 -12.04 6.82
N LYS A 251 23.34 -11.31 7.87
CA LYS A 251 22.41 -10.79 8.88
C LYS A 251 22.21 -9.30 8.65
N PHE A 252 20.96 -8.85 8.63
CA PHE A 252 20.60 -7.44 8.59
C PHE A 252 20.33 -6.90 10.00
N ARG A 253 20.42 -5.57 10.15
CA ARG A 253 19.94 -4.89 11.36
C ARG A 253 18.43 -5.10 11.52
N PRO A 254 17.89 -5.10 12.76
CA PRO A 254 16.46 -5.12 12.98
C PRO A 254 15.75 -3.97 12.24
N LEU A 255 14.56 -4.25 11.75
CA LEU A 255 13.77 -3.37 10.92
C LEU A 255 12.35 -3.30 11.48
N ALA A 256 11.87 -2.08 11.73
CA ALA A 256 10.48 -1.85 12.09
C ALA A 256 9.64 -1.67 10.82
N VAL A 257 8.46 -2.30 10.79
CA VAL A 257 7.53 -2.21 9.67
C VAL A 257 6.10 -2.05 10.19
N ALA A 258 5.39 -1.04 9.68
CA ALA A 258 3.96 -0.88 9.92
C ALA A 258 3.15 -1.42 8.71
N CYS A 259 2.13 -2.23 8.99
CA CYS A 259 1.25 -2.83 7.98
C CYS A 259 -0.21 -2.44 8.24
N PRO A 260 -0.96 -2.01 7.21
CA PRO A 260 -0.48 -1.60 5.88
C PRO A 260 0.29 -0.27 5.94
N GLY A 261 1.04 0.05 4.88
CA GLY A 261 1.42 1.45 4.62
C GLY A 261 2.78 1.97 5.14
N ASN A 262 3.59 1.18 5.86
CA ASN A 262 4.89 1.54 6.50
C ASN A 262 4.99 2.88 7.26
N LEU A 263 3.90 3.61 7.44
CA LEU A 263 3.85 4.88 8.14
C LEU A 263 3.08 4.63 9.41
N LEU A 264 3.78 4.52 10.55
CA LEU A 264 3.12 4.61 11.84
C LEU A 264 2.64 6.06 12.02
N PRO A 265 1.34 6.37 11.90
CA PRO A 265 0.88 7.74 11.89
C PRO A 265 0.83 8.24 13.33
N VAL A 266 1.92 8.84 13.79
CA VAL A 266 1.90 9.50 15.10
C VAL A 266 1.25 10.87 14.93
N PRO A 267 0.06 11.11 15.51
CA PRO A 267 -0.59 12.39 15.37
C PRO A 267 0.23 13.44 16.15
N THR A 268 0.46 14.59 15.51
CA THR A 268 1.00 15.78 16.17
C THR A 268 -0.15 16.73 16.51
N LYS A 269 0.01 17.57 17.53
CA LYS A 269 -0.96 18.64 17.83
C LYS A 269 -1.35 19.48 16.60
N LYS A 270 -0.36 19.83 15.77
CA LYS A 270 -0.59 20.59 14.52
C LYS A 270 -1.45 19.80 13.54
N ALA A 271 -1.18 18.50 13.36
CA ALA A 271 -1.95 17.63 12.48
C ALA A 271 -3.39 17.43 13.00
N ILE A 272 -3.56 17.21 14.30
CA ILE A 272 -4.88 17.08 14.95
C ILE A 272 -5.72 18.34 14.72
N ARG A 273 -5.18 19.52 15.04
CA ARG A 273 -5.89 20.80 14.82
C ARG A 273 -6.28 20.99 13.36
N LYS A 274 -5.33 20.77 12.45
CA LYS A 274 -5.57 20.87 11.02
C LYS A 274 -6.72 19.96 10.60
N ARG A 275 -6.74 18.70 11.06
CA ARG A 275 -7.79 17.73 10.69
C ARG A 275 -9.16 18.13 11.23
N ILE A 276 -9.23 18.61 12.48
CA ILE A 276 -10.48 19.13 13.07
C ILE A 276 -11.01 20.32 12.26
N THR A 277 -10.15 21.29 11.92
CA THR A 277 -10.55 22.44 11.10
C THR A 277 -11.02 22.04 9.70
N GLU A 278 -10.31 21.13 9.03
CA GLU A 278 -10.72 20.60 7.73
C GLU A 278 -12.06 19.88 7.81
N PHE A 279 -12.27 19.08 8.85
CA PHE A 279 -13.52 18.38 9.09
C PHE A 279 -14.71 19.33 9.27
N GLN A 280 -14.55 20.34 10.13
CA GLN A 280 -15.58 21.36 10.36
C GLN A 280 -15.92 22.10 9.07
N ALA A 281 -14.90 22.50 8.29
CA ALA A 281 -15.11 23.14 7.00
C ALA A 281 -15.89 22.26 6.01
N LYS A 282 -15.61 20.95 5.99
CA LYS A 282 -16.35 19.99 5.15
C LYS A 282 -17.79 19.78 5.61
N VAL A 283 -18.04 19.77 6.92
CA VAL A 283 -19.41 19.73 7.47
C VAL A 283 -20.18 20.97 7.03
N ASP A 284 -19.59 22.15 7.15
CA ASP A 284 -20.24 23.41 6.74
C ASP A 284 -20.45 23.51 5.22
N GLU A 285 -19.52 22.97 4.42
CA GLU A 285 -19.70 22.83 2.98
C GLU A 285 -20.89 21.92 2.66
N LEU A 286 -20.98 20.76 3.30
CA LEU A 286 -22.06 19.81 3.06
C LEU A 286 -23.43 20.37 3.47
N ARG A 287 -23.52 21.04 4.64
CA ARG A 287 -24.73 21.77 5.08
C ARG A 287 -25.19 22.79 4.05
N ARG A 288 -24.27 23.61 3.53
CA ARG A 288 -24.59 24.60 2.49
C ARG A 288 -25.08 23.96 1.20
N ARG A 289 -24.53 22.81 0.80
CA ARG A 289 -25.00 22.07 -0.40
C ARG A 289 -26.41 21.53 -0.20
N ILE A 290 -26.71 20.99 0.97
CA ILE A 290 -28.05 20.54 1.35
C ILE A 290 -29.04 21.73 1.29
N ASP A 291 -28.71 22.86 1.93
CA ASP A 291 -29.59 24.04 1.93
C ASP A 291 -29.82 24.60 0.51
N GLN A 292 -28.79 24.61 -0.34
CA GLN A 292 -28.90 25.02 -1.75
C GLN A 292 -29.82 24.10 -2.55
N GLU A 293 -29.73 22.79 -2.31
CA GLU A 293 -30.60 21.82 -2.95
C GLU A 293 -32.05 21.97 -2.47
N MET A 294 -32.27 22.13 -1.17
CA MET A 294 -33.58 22.40 -0.57
C MET A 294 -34.21 23.69 -1.13
N ALA A 295 -33.44 24.77 -1.21
CA ALA A 295 -33.90 26.04 -1.77
C ALA A 295 -34.27 25.91 -3.25
N THR A 296 -33.51 25.13 -4.03
CA THR A 296 -33.82 24.84 -5.44
C THR A 296 -35.15 24.07 -5.58
N ARG A 297 -35.51 23.26 -4.57
CA ARG A 297 -36.80 22.56 -4.48
C ARG A 297 -37.92 23.41 -3.87
N GLY A 298 -37.66 24.69 -3.57
CA GLY A 298 -38.64 25.61 -2.96
C GLY A 298 -38.91 25.34 -1.47
N MET A 299 -38.01 24.64 -0.78
CA MET A 299 -38.12 24.32 0.64
C MET A 299 -37.30 25.31 1.48
N GLU A 300 -37.69 25.51 2.75
CA GLU A 300 -36.91 26.32 3.68
C GLU A 300 -35.59 25.62 4.06
N PRO A 301 -34.49 26.35 4.25
CA PRO A 301 -33.23 25.80 4.75
C PRO A 301 -33.37 25.16 6.13
N SER A 302 -32.49 24.21 6.44
CA SER A 302 -32.51 23.56 7.76
C SER A 302 -31.89 24.46 8.84
N ASP A 303 -32.43 24.41 10.06
CA ASP A 303 -31.83 25.07 11.21
C ASP A 303 -30.71 24.22 11.80
N TRP A 304 -29.50 24.36 11.25
CA TRP A 304 -28.32 23.62 11.71
C TRP A 304 -27.81 24.02 13.11
N ILE A 305 -28.38 25.06 13.74
CA ILE A 305 -27.87 25.62 15.00
C ILE A 305 -28.82 25.32 16.15
N ALA A 306 -30.09 25.75 16.06
CA ALA A 306 -31.02 25.61 17.18
C ALA A 306 -31.73 24.24 17.17
N ASN A 307 -32.05 23.71 15.99
CA ASN A 307 -32.69 22.40 15.82
C ASN A 307 -32.04 21.57 14.70
N PRO A 308 -30.76 21.15 14.86
CA PRO A 308 -30.04 20.45 13.81
C PRO A 308 -30.66 19.09 13.49
N PRO A 309 -30.83 18.75 12.20
CA PRO A 309 -31.08 17.38 11.75
C PRO A 309 -30.04 16.41 12.34
N ARG A 310 -30.49 15.27 12.86
CA ARG A 310 -29.63 14.26 13.51
C ARG A 310 -29.53 12.97 12.71
N THR A 311 -30.41 12.80 11.73
CA THR A 311 -30.45 11.63 10.85
C THR A 311 -30.85 12.05 9.45
N PRO A 312 -30.57 11.23 8.43
CA PRO A 312 -31.06 11.47 7.07
C PRO A 312 -32.58 11.66 6.99
N GLY A 313 -33.34 10.99 7.87
CA GLY A 313 -34.81 11.07 7.90
C GLY A 313 -35.37 12.38 8.43
N ASP A 314 -34.53 13.23 9.05
CA ASP A 314 -34.91 14.57 9.48
C ASP A 314 -34.87 15.59 8.32
N LEU A 315 -34.36 15.17 7.16
CA LEU A 315 -34.32 15.95 5.92
C LEU A 315 -35.31 15.39 4.88
N PRO A 316 -35.67 16.18 3.86
CA PRO A 316 -36.40 15.67 2.71
C PRO A 316 -35.73 14.43 2.09
N ALA A 317 -36.56 13.48 1.64
CA ALA A 317 -36.06 12.29 0.95
C ALA A 317 -35.33 12.64 -0.37
N ASP A 318 -34.43 11.74 -0.78
CA ASP A 318 -33.75 11.76 -2.07
C ASP A 318 -32.96 13.05 -2.36
N LEU A 319 -32.31 13.64 -1.36
CA LEU A 319 -31.35 14.73 -1.57
C LEU A 319 -30.04 14.17 -2.13
N ASP A 320 -29.67 14.59 -3.34
CA ASP A 320 -28.46 14.16 -4.03
C ASP A 320 -27.19 14.54 -3.25
N ALA A 321 -27.23 15.66 -2.53
CA ALA A 321 -26.15 16.11 -1.65
C ALA A 321 -25.79 15.08 -0.57
N LEU A 322 -26.66 14.11 -0.25
CA LEU A 322 -26.39 13.08 0.76
C LEU A 322 -25.68 11.82 0.20
N SER A 323 -25.70 11.61 -1.13
CA SER A 323 -25.31 10.32 -1.73
C SER A 323 -24.53 10.40 -3.05
N ARG A 324 -24.19 11.59 -3.56
CA ARG A 324 -23.55 11.72 -4.88
C ARG A 324 -22.05 11.40 -4.87
N GLY A 325 -21.72 10.12 -5.08
CA GLY A 325 -20.33 9.61 -5.16
C GLY A 325 -19.66 9.39 -3.80
N TYR A 326 -20.39 9.61 -2.72
CA TYR A 326 -20.02 9.35 -1.33
C TYR A 326 -21.31 9.07 -0.56
N ARG A 327 -21.21 8.54 0.66
CA ARG A 327 -22.32 8.38 1.59
C ARG A 327 -22.06 9.20 2.85
N VAL A 328 -22.95 10.14 3.17
CA VAL A 328 -22.87 10.90 4.44
C VAL A 328 -22.97 9.93 5.62
N ASN A 329 -22.05 10.06 6.58
CA ASN A 329 -21.91 9.12 7.71
C ASN A 329 -22.30 9.76 9.04
N ALA A 330 -22.21 9.00 10.13
CA ALA A 330 -22.55 9.45 11.49
C ALA A 330 -21.80 10.73 11.93
N ASN A 331 -20.58 10.95 11.45
CA ASN A 331 -19.76 12.10 11.85
C ASN A 331 -20.36 13.43 11.39
N PHE A 332 -21.07 13.45 10.26
CA PHE A 332 -21.77 14.65 9.80
C PHE A 332 -22.90 15.06 10.75
N TRP A 333 -23.65 14.07 11.23
CA TRP A 333 -24.84 14.28 12.07
C TRP A 333 -24.49 14.65 13.51
N ASP A 334 -23.37 14.16 14.03
CA ASP A 334 -22.80 14.58 15.32
C ASP A 334 -21.32 15.00 15.19
N PRO A 335 -21.04 16.22 14.68
CA PRO A 335 -19.67 16.69 14.51
C PRO A 335 -18.89 16.81 15.82
N LYS A 336 -19.57 17.16 16.93
CA LYS A 336 -18.93 17.30 18.24
C LYS A 336 -18.55 15.93 18.80
N GLY A 337 -19.46 14.95 18.70
CA GLY A 337 -19.16 13.56 19.07
C GLY A 337 -18.03 12.98 18.24
N ALA A 338 -17.99 13.24 16.93
CA ALA A 338 -16.92 12.81 16.04
C ALA A 338 -15.55 13.40 16.44
N ILE A 339 -15.47 14.70 16.75
CA ILE A 339 -14.23 15.33 17.22
C ILE A 339 -13.78 14.72 18.55
N ARG A 340 -14.71 14.44 19.47
CA ARG A 340 -14.38 13.79 20.75
C ARG A 340 -13.79 12.40 20.54
N LEU A 341 -14.45 11.56 19.73
CA LEU A 341 -13.97 10.21 19.40
C LEU A 341 -12.59 10.26 18.72
N PHE A 342 -12.39 11.20 17.79
CA PHE A 342 -11.10 11.41 17.14
C PHE A 342 -9.97 11.77 18.12
N LEU A 343 -10.27 12.59 19.14
CA LEU A 343 -9.31 12.91 20.20
C LEU A 343 -9.06 11.72 21.13
N ASP A 344 -10.08 10.90 21.41
CA ASP A 344 -9.94 9.64 22.15
C ASP A 344 -9.04 8.64 21.40
N ASP A 345 -9.20 8.54 20.08
CA ASP A 345 -8.35 7.72 19.22
C ASP A 345 -6.91 8.24 19.18
N ALA A 346 -6.71 9.56 19.06
CA ALA A 346 -5.39 10.17 19.14
C ALA A 346 -4.70 9.83 20.47
N GLU A 347 -5.43 9.90 21.57
CA GLU A 347 -4.92 9.55 22.89
C GLU A 347 -4.54 8.08 23.00
N ARG A 348 -5.43 7.18 22.55
CA ARG A 348 -5.20 5.73 22.55
C ARG A 348 -3.95 5.36 21.77
N ILE A 349 -3.81 5.86 20.54
CA ILE A 349 -2.64 5.60 19.68
C ILE A 349 -1.37 6.13 20.31
N CYS A 350 -1.37 7.38 20.79
CA CYS A 350 -0.16 7.91 21.40
C CYS A 350 0.22 7.15 22.68
N ARG A 351 -0.74 6.63 23.46
CA ARG A 351 -0.46 5.76 24.62
C ARG A 351 0.17 4.45 24.16
N GLU A 352 -0.42 3.75 23.19
CA GLU A 352 0.10 2.48 22.65
C GLU A 352 1.54 2.65 22.12
N ILE A 353 1.79 3.70 21.34
CA ILE A 353 3.12 4.00 20.79
C ILE A 353 4.11 4.38 21.90
N SER A 354 3.70 5.13 22.92
CA SER A 354 4.59 5.55 24.02
C SER A 354 5.10 4.39 24.88
N GLN A 355 4.41 3.24 24.83
CA GLN A 355 4.69 2.01 25.56
C GLN A 355 5.51 0.99 24.75
N LEU A 356 5.96 1.36 23.55
CA LEU A 356 6.86 0.51 22.76
C LEU A 356 8.20 0.28 23.52
N PRO A 357 8.88 -0.85 23.27
CA PRO A 357 10.12 -1.21 23.96
C PRO A 357 11.22 -0.16 23.86
N LEU A 358 12.16 -0.17 24.81
CA LEU A 358 13.40 0.60 24.74
C LEU A 358 14.38 -0.11 23.76
N ASN A 359 15.13 0.66 22.97
CA ASN A 359 16.02 0.21 21.87
C ASN A 359 15.31 -0.07 20.53
N LEU A 360 14.54 0.90 20.03
CA LEU A 360 13.92 0.78 18.72
C LEU A 360 14.93 1.18 17.62
N PRO A 361 14.79 0.66 16.39
CA PRO A 361 15.53 1.14 15.23
C PRO A 361 15.29 2.64 15.01
N ASP A 362 16.26 3.28 14.35
CA ASP A 362 16.20 4.70 13.97
C ASP A 362 14.81 5.07 13.39
N GLY A 363 14.20 6.14 13.91
CA GLY A 363 12.88 6.62 13.48
C GLY A 363 11.71 6.25 14.41
N LEU A 364 11.72 5.06 15.01
CA LEU A 364 10.70 4.69 16.00
C LEU A 364 10.89 5.42 17.34
N ASP A 365 12.13 5.71 17.75
CA ASP A 365 12.41 6.53 18.92
C ASP A 365 11.81 7.94 18.79
N GLN A 366 11.86 8.51 17.57
CA GLN A 366 11.22 9.77 17.26
C GLN A 366 9.69 9.64 17.35
N ALA A 367 9.12 8.56 16.82
CA ALA A 367 7.69 8.27 16.93
C ALA A 367 7.22 8.21 18.40
N VAL A 368 7.97 7.51 19.26
CA VAL A 368 7.74 7.45 20.71
C VAL A 368 7.82 8.84 21.35
N SER A 369 8.85 9.62 21.01
CA SER A 369 9.03 10.98 21.53
C SER A 369 7.89 11.92 21.12
N VAL A 370 7.44 11.84 19.87
CA VAL A 370 6.30 12.63 19.37
C VAL A 370 5.01 12.20 20.06
N ALA A 371 4.78 10.89 20.21
CA ALA A 371 3.60 10.36 20.89
C ALA A 371 3.51 10.86 22.33
N ARG A 372 4.61 10.82 23.09
CA ARG A 372 4.68 11.34 24.47
C ARG A 372 4.40 12.84 24.54
N THR A 373 4.98 13.61 23.61
CA THR A 373 4.71 15.05 23.51
C THR A 373 3.23 15.31 23.25
N THR A 374 2.65 14.67 22.24
CA THR A 374 1.24 14.83 21.89
C THR A 374 0.31 14.44 23.04
N LEU A 375 0.61 13.37 23.79
CA LEU A 375 -0.17 12.99 24.99
C LEU A 375 -0.26 14.11 26.01
N GLY A 376 0.85 14.82 26.26
CA GLY A 376 0.87 15.97 27.17
C GLY A 376 0.05 17.16 26.66
N GLU A 377 -0.12 17.27 25.34
CA GLU A 377 -0.83 18.39 24.70
C GLU A 377 -2.34 18.13 24.49
N LEU A 378 -2.79 16.88 24.48
CA LEU A 378 -4.19 16.49 24.25
C LEU A 378 -5.20 17.13 25.22
N PRO A 379 -4.92 17.28 26.54
CA PRO A 379 -5.84 17.97 27.44
C PRO A 379 -6.11 19.43 27.05
N ALA A 380 -5.13 20.13 26.46
CA ALA A 380 -5.35 21.48 25.94
C ALA A 380 -6.23 21.46 24.68
N LEU A 381 -6.00 20.51 23.76
CA LEU A 381 -6.82 20.34 22.56
C LEU A 381 -8.27 20.01 22.87
N ARG A 382 -8.53 19.18 23.90
CA ARG A 382 -9.91 18.90 24.34
C ARG A 382 -10.62 20.16 24.81
N ARG A 383 -9.95 21.01 25.60
CA ARG A 383 -10.51 22.29 26.07
C ARG A 383 -10.81 23.27 24.94
N GLU A 384 -9.98 23.27 23.90
CA GLU A 384 -10.20 24.10 22.70
C GLU A 384 -11.43 23.69 21.88
N ASN A 385 -11.90 22.44 22.03
CA ASN A 385 -12.96 21.85 21.20
C ASN A 385 -14.16 21.33 22.01
N SER A 386 -14.28 21.70 23.29
CA SER A 386 -15.40 21.33 24.18
C SER A 386 -16.61 22.24 24.00
#